data_AF-A0A968ZGQ6-F1
#
_entry.id   AF-A0A968ZGQ6-F1
#
_cell.length_a   1.000
_cell.length_b   1.000
_cell.length_c   1.000
_cell.angle_alpha   90.00
_cell.angle_beta   90.00
_cell.angle_gamma   90.00
#
_symmetry.space_group_name_H-M   'P 1'
#
loop_
_entity.id
_entity.type
_entity.pdbx_description
1 polymer ?
#
loop_
_entity_poly.entity_id
_entity_poly.type
_entity_poly.pdbx_seq_one_letter_code
_entity_poly.pdbx_strand_id
1 'polypeptide(L)' 'EVCRPNAGLRATLQTAAAQQGWNLHVPRLEYCTDNAAMIAIAAHYHYLHGQFASLETSPNPRLQI' A
#
# COMPACT_ATOMS: atom_id res chain seq x y z
N GLU A 1 0.09 2.46 -8.85
CA GLU A 1 0.43 1.83 -10.15
C GLU A 1 1.86 1.31 -10.24
N VAL A 2 2.84 2.03 -9.70
CA VAL A 2 4.28 1.64 -9.61
C VAL A 2 4.54 0.22 -9.08
N CYS A 3 3.77 -0.21 -8.07
CA CYS A 3 3.97 -1.50 -7.42
C CYS A 3 3.60 -2.69 -8.34
N ARG A 4 2.74 -2.53 -9.35
CA ARG A 4 2.35 -3.67 -10.20
C ARG A 4 3.60 -4.33 -10.84
N PRO A 5 3.50 -5.59 -11.31
CA PRO A 5 4.54 -6.27 -12.10
C PRO A 5 4.73 -5.66 -13.50
N ASN A 6 4.76 -4.33 -13.61
CA ASN A 6 5.06 -3.62 -14.84
C ASN A 6 6.52 -3.20 -14.80
N ALA A 7 7.37 -3.99 -15.46
CA ALA A 7 8.81 -3.75 -15.52
C ALA A 7 9.15 -2.39 -16.15
N GLY A 8 8.43 -1.98 -17.18
CA GLY A 8 8.63 -0.69 -17.86
C GLY A 8 8.36 0.49 -16.93
N LEU A 9 7.22 0.51 -16.25
CA LEU A 9 6.87 1.59 -15.32
C LEU A 9 7.86 1.69 -14.16
N ARG A 10 8.29 0.55 -13.59
CA ARG A 10 9.29 0.52 -12.52
C ARG A 10 10.62 1.13 -12.97
N ALA A 11 11.10 0.77 -14.16
CA ALA A 11 12.35 1.31 -14.72
C ALA A 11 12.27 2.82 -14.98
N THR A 12 11.16 3.30 -15.53
CA THR A 12 10.95 4.73 -15.79
C THR A 12 10.96 5.53 -14.50
N LEU A 13 10.32 5.03 -13.44
CA LEU A 13 10.28 5.72 -12.16
C LEU A 13 11.61 5.69 -11.41
N GLN A 14 12.37 4.60 -11.53
CA GLN A 14 13.74 4.54 -11.00
C GLN A 14 14.64 5.60 -11.67
N THR A 15 14.53 5.73 -12.99
CA THR A 15 15.26 6.75 -13.74
C THR A 15 14.86 8.16 -13.31
N ALA A 16 13.55 8.43 -13.23
CA ALA A 16 13.04 9.72 -12.81
C ALA A 16 13.46 10.05 -11.37
N ALA A 17 13.39 9.08 -10.45
CA ALA A 17 13.81 9.27 -9.07
C ALA A 17 15.30 9.60 -8.97
N ALA A 18 16.15 8.93 -9.75
CA ALA A 18 17.58 9.24 -9.80
C ALA A 18 17.85 10.66 -10.35
N GLN A 19 17.12 11.09 -11.38
CA GLN A 19 17.27 12.42 -11.97
C GLN A 19 16.77 13.55 -11.05
N GLN A 20 15.70 13.29 -10.29
CA GLN A 20 15.05 14.27 -9.41
C GLN A 20 15.55 14.22 -7.96
N GLY A 21 16.44 13.27 -7.64
CA GLY A 21 16.93 13.05 -6.27
C GLY A 21 15.85 12.52 -5.32
N TRP A 22 14.86 11.77 -5.82
CA TRP A 22 13.80 11.20 -4.99
C TRP A 22 14.22 9.86 -4.38
N ASN A 23 13.78 9.63 -3.14
CA ASN A 23 13.83 8.33 -2.50
C ASN A 23 12.65 7.48 -2.97
N LEU A 24 12.90 6.57 -3.91
CA LEU A 24 11.88 5.67 -4.44
C LEU A 24 11.76 4.41 -3.57
N HIS A 25 10.59 4.20 -2.98
CA HIS A 25 10.25 2.99 -2.23
C HIS A 25 9.25 2.14 -3.00
N VAL A 26 9.66 0.95 -3.43
CA VAL A 26 8.79 -0.01 -4.13
C VAL A 26 8.76 -1.32 -3.36
N PRO A 27 7.60 -1.78 -2.88
CA PRO A 27 7.46 -3.08 -2.23
C PRO A 27 7.87 -4.26 -3.12
N ARG A 28 8.20 -5.38 -2.47
CA ARG A 28 8.38 -6.69 -3.14
C ARG A 28 7.10 -7.08 -3.88
N LEU A 29 7.23 -7.81 -4.99
CA LEU A 29 6.10 -8.13 -5.86
C LEU A 29 4.97 -8.87 -5.15
N GLU A 30 5.30 -9.76 -4.22
CA GLU A 30 4.33 -10.49 -3.38
C GLU A 30 3.44 -9.60 -2.50
N TYR A 31 3.82 -8.32 -2.30
CA TYR A 31 3.06 -7.34 -1.54
C TYR A 31 2.39 -6.27 -2.40
N CYS A 32 2.51 -6.37 -3.72
CA CYS A 32 1.97 -5.35 -4.63
C CYS A 32 0.57 -5.64 -5.15
N THR A 33 0.13 -6.89 -5.08
CA THR A 33 -1.27 -7.29 -5.30
C THR A 33 -1.99 -7.39 -3.96
N ASP A 34 -3.32 -7.43 -4.00
CA ASP A 34 -4.13 -7.57 -2.79
C ASP A 34 -3.70 -8.80 -1.98
N ASN A 35 -3.39 -8.57 -0.70
CA ASN A 35 -2.92 -9.61 0.20
C ASN A 35 -3.34 -9.30 1.65
N ALA A 36 -3.42 -10.33 2.50
CA ALA A 36 -3.79 -10.16 3.89
C ALA A 36 -2.71 -9.46 4.74
N ALA A 37 -1.44 -9.49 4.31
CA ALA A 37 -0.35 -8.87 5.07
C ALA A 37 -0.51 -7.34 5.12
N MET A 38 -0.98 -6.70 4.04
CA MET A 38 -1.25 -5.25 4.02
C MET A 38 -2.43 -4.87 4.92
N ILE A 39 -3.44 -5.75 5.04
CA ILE A 39 -4.57 -5.57 5.96
C ILE A 39 -4.09 -5.69 7.41
N ALA A 40 -3.27 -6.70 7.70
CA ALA A 40 -2.75 -6.95 9.03
C ALA A 40 -1.86 -5.80 9.54
N ILE A 41 -0.96 -5.26 8.70
CA ILE A 41 -0.09 -4.15 9.12
C ILE A 41 -0.87 -2.86 9.32
N ALA A 42 -1.89 -2.57 8.50
CA ALA A 42 -2.79 -1.44 8.72
C ALA A 42 -3.54 -1.59 10.05
N ALA A 43 -4.11 -2.77 10.32
CA ALA A 43 -4.79 -3.06 11.58
C ALA A 43 -3.86 -2.96 12.80
N HIS A 44 -2.59 -3.38 12.67
CA HIS A 44 -1.59 -3.22 13.73
C HIS A 44 -1.39 -1.75 14.10
N TYR A 45 -1.27 -0.86 13.11
CA TYR A 45 -1.18 0.58 13.39
C TYR A 45 -2.47 1.12 14.01
N HIS A 46 -3.66 0.71 13.57
CA HIS A 46 -4.92 1.10 14.22
C HIS A 46 -4.96 0.65 15.69
N TYR A 47 -4.55 -0.58 15.97
CA TYR A 47 -4.45 -1.12 17.33
C TYR A 47 -3.52 -0.28 18.22
N LEU A 48 -2.32 0.06 17.72
CA LEU A 48 -1.37 0.89 18.46
C LEU A 48 -1.92 2.29 18.78
N HIS A 49 -2.83 2.82 17.96
CA HIS A 49 -3.51 4.09 18.19
C HIS A 49 -4.84 3.94 18.98
N GLY A 50 -5.18 2.74 19.45
CA GLY A 50 -6.43 2.50 20.18
C GLY A 50 -7.69 2.63 19.32
N GLN A 51 -7.57 2.51 18.00
CA GLN A 51 -8.67 2.65 17.05
C GLN A 51 -9.31 1.28 16.78
N PHE A 52 -10.46 1.04 17.41
CA PHE A 52 -11.22 -0.20 17.27
C PHE A 52 -12.58 0.05 16.61
N ALA A 53 -13.02 -0.89 15.78
CA ALA A 53 -14.36 -0.89 15.22
C ALA A 53 -15.36 -1.55 16.18
N SER A 54 -16.64 -1.20 16.06
CA SER A 54 -17.74 -1.88 16.76
C SER A 54 -18.04 -3.23 16.09
N LEU A 55 -18.62 -4.16 16.84
CA LEU A 55 -19.13 -5.42 16.28
C LEU A 55 -20.30 -5.22 15.32
N GLU A 56 -20.98 -4.08 15.40
CA GLU A 56 -22.08 -3.68 14.50
C GLU A 56 -21.57 -3.06 13.17
N THR A 57 -20.25 -2.93 12.98
CA THR A 57 -19.69 -2.33 11.78
C THR A 57 -20.01 -3.19 10.55
N SER A 58 -20.62 -2.57 9.54
CA SER A 58 -20.97 -3.21 8.27
C SER A 58 -19.99 -2.83 7.15
N PRO A 59 -19.83 -3.68 6.12
CA PRO A 59 -19.00 -3.36 4.96
C PRO A 59 -19.55 -2.14 4.19
N ASN A 60 -18.67 -1.24 3.77
CA ASN A 60 -19.00 -0.15 2.84
C ASN A 60 -18.35 -0.40 1.47
N PRO A 61 -19.12 -0.80 0.43
CA PRO A 61 -18.59 -1.07 -0.91
C PRO A 61 -18.01 0.16 -1.62
N ARG A 62 -18.30 1.37 -1.15
CA ARG A 62 -17.82 2.65 -1.70
C ARG A 62 -17.12 3.48 -0.63
N LEU A 63 -16.36 2.82 0.25
CA LEU A 63 -15.59 3.46 1.31
C LEU A 63 -14.72 4.58 0.71
N GLN A 64 -14.85 5.77 1.28
CA GLN A 64 -14.04 6.94 0.92
C GLN A 64 -12.77 6.94 1.78
N ILE A 65 -11.63 7.31 1.18
CA ILE A 65 -10.31 7.38 1.82
C ILE A 65 -9.92 8.85 1.98
#